data_AF-A0A142WQH9-F1
#
_entry.id   AF-A0A142WQH9-F1
#
_cell.length_a   1.000
_cell.length_b   1.000
_cell.length_c   1.000
_cell.angle_alpha   90.00
_cell.angle_beta   90.00
_cell.angle_gamma   90.00
#
_symmetry.space_group_name_H-M   'P 1'
#
loop_
_entity.id
_entity.type
_entity.pdbx_description
1 polymer ?
#
loop_
_entity_poly.entity_id
_entity_poly.type
_entity_poly.pdbx_seq_one_letter_code
_entity_poly.pdbx_strand_id
1 'polypeptide(L)'
;MLFHPAAMSLEEFHRDDDKPVDATIDPQLLAAVKAVVNGKPSRRIPKSYYGYALQEICRSLGRRLADDDQIGEIGSLKLETRLASPRAVAGVPSNGDFPVISSLTEDEVAEEVGKFRSRGMAYPEDLDIEAGSAALLRCLEDAASKGEAITTFYY
;
A
#
# COMPACT_ATOMS: atom_id res chain seq x y z
N MET A 1 -19.97 -24.84 1.82
CA MET A 1 -20.81 -23.63 1.70
C MET A 1 -19.90 -22.48 1.31
N LEU A 2 -20.10 -21.92 0.11
CA LEU A 2 -19.36 -20.76 -0.37
C LEU A 2 -20.07 -19.51 0.16
N PHE A 3 -19.44 -18.80 1.10
CA PHE A 3 -19.92 -17.49 1.52
C PHE A 3 -19.64 -16.50 0.39
N HIS A 4 -20.69 -15.95 -0.22
CA HIS A 4 -20.57 -14.69 -0.96
C HIS A 4 -20.09 -13.60 0.00
N PRO A 5 -19.10 -12.78 -0.35
CA PRO A 5 -18.83 -11.57 0.41
C PRO A 5 -20.04 -10.64 0.20
N ALA A 6 -20.78 -10.37 1.28
CA ALA A 6 -21.77 -9.31 1.29
C ALA A 6 -21.06 -7.99 0.95
N ALA A 7 -21.64 -7.20 0.04
CA ALA A 7 -21.15 -5.87 -0.26
C ALA A 7 -21.13 -5.05 1.03
N MET A 8 -19.94 -4.80 1.57
CA MET A 8 -19.75 -3.97 2.77
C MET A 8 -20.11 -2.52 2.43
N SER A 9 -20.98 -1.93 3.24
CA SER A 9 -21.31 -0.52 3.11
C SER A 9 -20.15 0.36 3.55
N LEU A 10 -20.07 1.58 3.00
CA LEU A 10 -19.05 2.57 3.40
C LEU A 10 -19.13 2.93 4.91
N GLU A 11 -20.29 2.75 5.52
CA GLU A 11 -20.48 2.97 6.96
C GLU A 11 -19.90 1.82 7.79
N GLU A 12 -20.03 0.58 7.33
CA GLU A 12 -19.37 -0.59 7.94
C GLU A 12 -17.84 -0.55 7.76
N PHE A 13 -17.38 0.10 6.70
CA PHE A 13 -15.97 0.35 6.40
C PHE A 13 -15.27 1.30 7.39
N HIS A 14 -16.00 2.17 8.11
CA HIS A 14 -15.43 3.11 9.08
C HIS A 14 -15.38 2.60 10.53
N ARG A 15 -15.75 1.34 10.79
CA ARG A 15 -15.58 0.74 12.13
C ARG A 15 -14.10 0.38 12.37
N ASP A 16 -13.36 1.33 12.95
CA ASP A 16 -12.32 1.00 13.94
C ASP A 16 -13.08 0.61 15.22
N ASP A 17 -12.82 -0.59 15.79
CA ASP A 17 -13.48 -1.06 17.02
C ASP A 17 -13.24 -0.16 18.25
N ASP A 18 -12.36 0.85 18.15
CA ASP A 18 -11.96 1.77 19.21
C ASP A 18 -12.32 3.26 18.97
N LYS A 19 -13.07 3.60 17.91
CA LYS A 19 -13.50 5.00 17.68
C LYS A 19 -15.02 5.18 17.80
N PRO A 20 -15.48 6.20 18.57
CA PRO A 20 -16.91 6.47 18.70
C PRO A 20 -17.54 6.81 17.34
N VAL A 21 -18.78 6.33 17.16
CA VAL A 21 -19.62 6.36 15.93
C VAL A 21 -20.14 7.77 15.59
N ASP A 22 -19.27 8.79 15.67
CA ASP A 22 -19.56 10.15 15.23
C ASP A 22 -18.49 10.65 14.24
N ALA A 23 -17.94 9.74 13.44
CA ALA A 23 -17.08 10.09 12.32
C ALA A 23 -17.95 10.37 11.09
N THR A 24 -18.45 11.60 10.98
CA THR A 24 -18.92 12.09 9.67
C THR A 24 -17.83 11.85 8.64
N ILE A 25 -18.09 10.95 7.69
CA ILE A 25 -17.15 10.63 6.60
C ILE A 25 -16.80 11.95 5.90
N ASP A 26 -15.51 12.27 5.84
CA ASP A 26 -15.05 13.48 5.17
C ASP A 26 -15.57 13.48 3.71
N PRO A 27 -16.43 14.47 3.33
CA PRO A 27 -17.01 14.52 2.01
C PRO A 27 -15.96 14.58 0.88
N GLN A 28 -14.79 15.16 1.15
CA GLN A 28 -13.69 15.23 0.18
C GLN A 28 -13.01 13.87 0.01
N LEU A 29 -12.84 13.11 1.10
CA LEU A 29 -12.32 11.75 1.04
C LEU A 29 -13.27 10.84 0.26
N LEU A 30 -14.58 10.89 0.55
CA LEU A 30 -15.57 10.12 -0.19
C LEU A 30 -15.60 10.51 -1.68
N ALA A 31 -15.53 11.81 -2.00
CA ALA A 31 -15.43 12.27 -3.37
C ALA A 31 -14.16 11.76 -4.07
N ALA A 32 -13.03 11.71 -3.35
CA ALA A 32 -11.76 11.20 -3.87
C ALA A 32 -11.82 9.69 -4.13
N VAL A 33 -12.37 8.89 -3.20
CA VAL A 33 -12.58 7.43 -3.39
C VAL A 33 -13.42 7.18 -4.64
N LYS A 34 -14.56 7.89 -4.77
CA LYS A 34 -15.41 7.78 -5.96
C LYS A 34 -14.64 8.15 -7.24
N ALA A 35 -13.82 9.19 -7.19
CA ALA A 35 -13.05 9.64 -8.35
C ALA A 35 -11.96 8.62 -8.75
N VAL A 36 -11.27 8.00 -7.79
CA VAL A 36 -10.26 6.95 -8.04
C VAL A 36 -10.92 5.70 -8.63
N VAL A 37 -11.99 5.20 -8.00
CA VAL A 37 -12.71 3.98 -8.47
C VAL A 37 -13.24 4.16 -9.90
N ASN A 38 -13.72 5.36 -10.24
CA ASN A 38 -14.23 5.66 -11.58
C ASN A 38 -13.12 6.04 -12.59
N GLY A 39 -11.84 6.08 -12.19
CA GLY A 39 -10.73 6.50 -13.04
C GLY A 39 -10.84 7.96 -13.52
N LYS A 40 -11.54 8.82 -12.77
CA LYS A 40 -11.81 10.22 -13.14
C LYS A 40 -11.43 11.20 -12.02
N PRO A 41 -10.13 11.39 -11.76
CA PRO A 41 -9.68 12.40 -10.81
C PRO A 41 -10.16 13.81 -11.20
N SER A 42 -10.74 14.52 -10.22
CA SER A 42 -11.17 15.91 -10.32
C SER A 42 -10.11 16.88 -9.81
N ARG A 43 -9.95 18.00 -10.52
CA ARG A 43 -9.10 19.13 -10.08
C ARG A 43 -9.64 19.88 -8.86
N ARG A 44 -10.90 19.66 -8.48
CA ARG A 44 -11.54 20.33 -7.33
C ARG A 44 -11.20 19.68 -5.99
N ILE A 45 -10.65 18.47 -6.02
CA ILE A 45 -10.28 17.71 -4.83
C ILE A 45 -8.78 17.93 -4.59
N PRO A 46 -8.35 18.29 -3.36
CA PRO A 46 -6.93 18.44 -3.08
C PRO A 46 -6.18 17.12 -3.30
N LYS A 47 -4.96 17.22 -3.85
CA LYS A 47 -4.21 16.05 -4.29
C LYS A 47 -3.93 15.02 -3.18
N SER A 48 -3.70 15.48 -1.95
CA SER A 48 -3.47 14.61 -0.78
C SER A 48 -4.63 13.64 -0.52
N TYR A 49 -5.89 14.05 -0.77
CA TYR A 49 -7.05 13.18 -0.60
C TYR A 49 -7.05 11.96 -1.52
N TYR A 50 -6.36 12.02 -2.66
CA TYR A 50 -6.23 10.84 -3.52
C TYR A 50 -5.31 9.78 -2.92
N GLY A 51 -4.32 10.18 -2.13
CA GLY A 51 -3.47 9.24 -1.40
C GLY A 51 -4.23 8.54 -0.28
N TYR A 52 -4.97 9.31 0.52
CA TYR A 52 -5.87 8.73 1.53
C TYR A 52 -6.95 7.85 0.90
N ALA A 53 -7.56 8.29 -0.21
CA ALA A 53 -8.54 7.48 -0.92
C ALA A 53 -7.96 6.15 -1.41
N LEU A 54 -6.73 6.16 -1.95
CA LEU A 54 -6.06 4.94 -2.38
C LEU A 54 -5.79 4.01 -1.19
N GLN A 55 -5.35 4.55 -0.06
CA GLN A 55 -5.14 3.78 1.17
C GLN A 55 -6.44 3.13 1.66
N GLU A 56 -7.55 3.87 1.67
CA GLU A 56 -8.85 3.35 2.06
C GLU A 56 -9.34 2.25 1.09
N ILE A 57 -9.10 2.42 -0.21
CA ILE A 57 -9.38 1.39 -1.22
C ILE A 57 -8.52 0.14 -0.99
N CYS A 58 -7.22 0.29 -0.75
CA CYS A 58 -6.33 -0.83 -0.45
C CYS A 58 -6.70 -1.53 0.87
N ARG A 59 -7.14 -0.79 1.89
CA ARG A 59 -7.65 -1.37 3.14
C ARG A 59 -8.93 -2.17 2.92
N SER A 60 -9.82 -1.69 2.05
CA SER A 60 -11.10 -2.36 1.71
C SER A 60 -10.94 -3.61 0.85
N LEU A 61 -10.19 -3.46 -0.25
CA LEU A 61 -10.19 -4.40 -1.37
C LEU A 61 -8.88 -5.17 -1.47
N GLY A 62 -7.81 -4.60 -0.93
CA GLY A 62 -6.51 -5.23 -0.89
C GLY A 62 -6.36 -6.15 0.31
N ARG A 63 -5.15 -6.66 0.44
CA ARG A 63 -4.73 -7.49 1.57
C ARG A 63 -3.48 -6.88 2.16
N ARG A 64 -3.47 -6.70 3.49
CA ARG A 64 -2.25 -6.33 4.19
C ARG A 64 -1.28 -7.53 4.14
N LEU A 65 -0.09 -7.30 3.62
CA LEU A 65 0.98 -8.29 3.66
C LEU A 65 1.54 -8.34 5.08
N ALA A 66 1.81 -9.55 5.57
CA ALA A 66 2.34 -9.74 6.91
C ALA A 66 3.81 -9.33 6.93
N ASP A 67 4.09 -8.18 7.54
CA ASP A 67 5.42 -7.64 7.79
C ASP A 67 5.93 -7.93 9.21
N ASP A 68 5.06 -8.43 10.10
CA ASP A 68 5.32 -8.69 11.52
C ASP A 68 5.97 -7.48 12.24
N ASP A 69 5.60 -6.26 11.83
CA ASP A 69 6.20 -4.98 12.24
C ASP A 69 7.73 -4.90 12.01
N GLN A 70 8.28 -5.74 11.13
CA GLN A 70 9.70 -5.78 10.78
C GLN A 70 10.05 -4.83 9.63
N ILE A 71 9.05 -4.35 8.89
CA ILE A 71 9.24 -3.42 7.78
C ILE A 71 8.86 -2.02 8.24
N GLY A 72 9.87 -1.22 8.55
CA GLY A 72 9.72 0.22 8.74
C GLY A 72 9.66 0.97 7.40
N GLU A 73 10.38 2.08 7.31
CA GLU A 73 10.56 2.79 6.04
C GLU A 73 11.42 1.95 5.08
N ILE A 74 10.91 1.64 3.88
CA ILE A 74 11.67 0.85 2.89
C ILE A 74 13.01 1.51 2.51
N GLY A 75 13.05 2.84 2.45
CA GLY A 75 14.30 3.58 2.19
C GLY A 75 15.40 3.31 3.23
N SER A 76 15.02 3.02 4.47
CA SER A 76 15.96 2.71 5.56
C SER A 76 16.59 1.31 5.43
N LEU A 77 16.02 0.41 4.62
CA LEU A 77 16.59 -0.92 4.39
C LEU A 77 17.85 -0.91 3.51
N LYS A 78 18.24 0.24 2.94
CA LYS A 78 19.40 0.39 2.04
C LYS A 78 19.38 -0.58 0.84
N LEU A 79 18.19 -1.00 0.45
CA LEU A 79 17.95 -1.86 -0.69
C LEU A 79 17.70 -1.01 -1.93
N GLU A 80 18.34 -1.35 -3.05
CA GLU A 80 17.94 -0.77 -4.34
C GLU A 80 16.67 -1.45 -4.83
N THR A 81 15.53 -0.95 -4.35
CA THR A 81 14.21 -1.37 -4.78
C THR A 81 13.42 -0.20 -5.33
N ARG A 82 12.56 -0.47 -6.32
CA ARG A 82 11.62 0.55 -6.83
C ARG A 82 10.67 1.06 -5.75
N LEU A 83 10.40 0.27 -4.71
CA LEU A 83 9.56 0.67 -3.57
C LEU A 83 10.20 1.77 -2.70
N ALA A 84 11.52 1.94 -2.75
CA ALA A 84 12.23 2.98 -2.00
C ALA A 84 12.01 4.38 -2.59
N SER A 85 11.55 4.46 -3.84
CA SER A 85 11.25 5.72 -4.51
C SER A 85 9.74 5.95 -4.56
N PRO A 86 9.23 7.12 -4.13
CA PRO A 86 7.81 7.44 -4.23
C PRO A 86 7.32 7.37 -5.67
N ARG A 87 6.28 6.56 -5.89
CA ARG A 87 5.62 6.40 -7.18
C ARG A 87 4.16 6.03 -6.97
N ALA A 88 3.29 7.00 -7.27
CA ALA A 88 1.85 6.81 -7.21
C ALA A 88 1.39 5.73 -8.19
N VAL A 89 0.29 5.07 -7.84
CA VAL A 89 -0.42 4.17 -8.73
C VAL A 89 -0.88 4.95 -9.97
N ALA A 90 -0.75 4.33 -11.15
CA ALA A 90 -1.09 4.97 -12.42
C ALA A 90 -2.52 5.56 -12.39
N GLY A 91 -2.66 6.81 -12.82
CA GLY A 91 -3.95 7.51 -12.85
C GLY A 91 -4.39 8.13 -11.51
N VAL A 92 -3.68 7.90 -10.41
CA VAL A 92 -3.95 8.54 -9.13
C VAL A 92 -3.05 9.78 -8.98
N PRO A 93 -3.63 10.99 -8.84
CA PRO A 93 -2.83 12.19 -8.58
C PRO A 93 -2.07 12.05 -7.26
N SER A 94 -0.80 12.45 -7.27
CA SER A 94 0.00 12.63 -6.05
C SER A 94 0.55 14.06 -6.00
N ASN A 95 0.71 14.58 -4.79
CA ASN A 95 1.40 15.84 -4.50
C ASN A 95 2.84 15.64 -3.99
N GLY A 96 3.31 14.39 -3.88
CA GLY A 96 4.62 14.09 -3.27
C GLY A 96 4.69 14.41 -1.78
N ASP A 97 3.53 14.52 -1.13
CA ASP A 97 3.36 14.79 0.30
C ASP A 97 2.72 13.56 0.95
N PHE A 98 2.07 13.73 2.10
CA PHE A 98 1.44 12.63 2.83
C PHE A 98 0.04 12.21 2.33
N PRO A 99 -0.26 10.89 2.30
CA PRO A 99 0.70 9.79 2.50
C PRO A 99 1.67 9.67 1.33
N VAL A 100 2.93 9.36 1.62
CA VAL A 100 3.92 9.05 0.60
C VAL A 100 3.60 7.66 0.07
N ILE A 101 3.39 7.55 -1.24
CA ILE A 101 2.94 6.32 -1.89
C ILE A 101 4.08 5.78 -2.76
N SER A 102 4.38 4.50 -2.60
CA SER A 102 5.15 3.75 -3.60
C SER A 102 4.42 2.47 -3.98
N SER A 103 4.49 2.08 -5.24
CA SER A 103 3.75 0.94 -5.79
C SER A 103 4.59 0.16 -6.78
N LEU A 104 4.30 -1.14 -6.90
CA LEU A 104 4.81 -2.06 -7.92
C LEU A 104 3.62 -2.68 -8.65
N THR A 105 3.69 -2.79 -9.97
CA THR A 105 2.78 -3.66 -10.73
C THR A 105 3.12 -5.13 -10.48
N GLU A 106 2.22 -6.04 -10.87
CA GLU A 106 2.42 -7.49 -10.77
C GLU A 106 3.74 -7.94 -11.42
N ASP A 107 4.02 -7.45 -12.64
CA ASP A 107 5.26 -7.73 -13.36
C ASP A 107 6.49 -7.22 -12.59
N GLU A 108 6.39 -6.03 -12.02
CA GLU A 108 7.50 -5.44 -11.26
C GLU A 108 7.74 -6.15 -9.94
N VAL A 109 6.71 -6.69 -9.30
CA VAL A 109 6.85 -7.53 -8.11
C VAL A 109 7.69 -8.78 -8.45
N ALA A 110 7.38 -9.45 -9.56
CA ALA A 110 8.14 -10.62 -10.00
C ALA A 110 9.62 -10.28 -10.31
N GLU A 111 9.87 -9.14 -10.94
CA GLU A 111 11.23 -8.65 -11.19
C GLU A 111 11.99 -8.37 -9.89
N GLU A 112 11.35 -7.73 -8.91
CA GLU A 112 11.96 -7.40 -7.61
C GLU A 112 12.30 -8.66 -6.80
N VAL A 113 11.44 -9.69 -6.81
CA VAL A 113 11.77 -11.00 -6.20
C VAL A 113 13.05 -11.58 -6.80
N GLY A 114 13.20 -11.54 -8.13
CA GLY A 114 14.40 -12.01 -8.81
C GLY A 114 15.66 -11.26 -8.38
N LYS A 115 15.59 -9.93 -8.28
CA LYS A 115 16.70 -9.09 -7.83
C LYS A 115 17.11 -9.42 -6.40
N PHE A 116 16.16 -9.50 -5.48
CA PHE A 116 16.42 -9.75 -4.06
C PHE A 116 17.09 -11.12 -3.85
N ARG A 117 16.59 -12.16 -4.52
CA ARG A 117 17.18 -13.50 -4.45
C ARG A 117 18.63 -13.54 -4.98
N SER A 118 18.94 -12.73 -5.99
CA SER A 118 20.28 -12.71 -6.60
C SER A 118 21.33 -11.94 -5.79
N ARG A 119 20.91 -10.92 -5.02
CA ARG A 119 21.83 -9.97 -4.38
C ARG A 119 22.34 -10.43 -3.02
N GLY A 120 21.63 -11.36 -2.37
CA GLY A 120 21.88 -11.74 -0.99
C GLY A 120 21.41 -10.63 -0.02
N MET A 121 20.79 -11.03 1.09
CA MET A 121 20.20 -10.10 2.07
C MET A 121 21.02 -9.97 3.36
N ALA A 122 22.21 -10.57 3.40
CA ALA A 122 23.05 -10.54 4.59
C ALA A 122 23.53 -9.12 4.84
N TYR A 123 23.20 -8.59 6.01
CA TYR A 123 23.64 -7.27 6.47
C TYR A 123 24.27 -7.43 7.85
N PRO A 124 25.48 -8.02 7.93
CA PRO A 124 26.07 -8.47 9.20
C PRO A 124 26.37 -7.34 10.19
N GLU A 125 26.36 -6.09 9.72
CA GLU A 125 26.55 -4.90 10.54
C GLU A 125 25.24 -4.38 11.18
N ASP A 126 24.08 -4.84 10.71
CA ASP A 126 22.76 -4.35 11.13
C ASP A 126 21.66 -5.43 10.97
N LEU A 127 21.33 -6.08 12.09
CA LEU A 127 20.35 -7.17 12.13
C LEU A 127 18.91 -6.68 11.85
N ASP A 128 18.61 -5.41 12.07
CA ASP A 128 17.28 -4.85 11.82
C ASP A 128 17.08 -4.66 10.31
N ILE A 129 18.12 -4.19 9.60
CA ILE A 129 18.12 -4.13 8.13
C ILE A 129 17.97 -5.54 7.55
N GLU A 130 18.67 -6.53 8.08
CA GLU A 130 18.58 -7.92 7.62
C GLU A 130 17.16 -8.48 7.82
N ALA A 131 16.58 -8.29 9.01
CA ALA A 131 15.23 -8.75 9.32
C ALA A 131 14.18 -8.06 8.43
N GLY A 132 14.25 -6.74 8.27
CA GLY A 132 13.34 -5.98 7.42
C GLY A 132 13.47 -6.33 5.94
N SER A 133 14.70 -6.57 5.46
CA SER A 133 14.95 -7.04 4.09
C SER A 133 14.36 -8.41 3.84
N ALA A 134 14.52 -9.33 4.79
CA ALA A 134 13.91 -10.66 4.72
C ALA A 134 12.38 -10.61 4.77
N ALA A 135 11.81 -9.74 5.62
CA ALA A 135 10.36 -9.52 5.68
C ALA A 135 9.81 -8.94 4.37
N LEU A 136 10.50 -7.96 3.79
CA LEU A 136 10.13 -7.40 2.49
C LEU A 136 10.19 -8.45 1.38
N LEU A 137 11.21 -9.32 1.37
CA LEU A 137 11.26 -10.42 0.41
C LEU A 137 10.07 -11.38 0.58
N ARG A 138 9.73 -11.76 1.82
CA ARG A 138 8.55 -12.62 2.06
C ARG A 138 7.27 -11.98 1.52
N CYS A 139 7.09 -10.68 1.71
CA CYS A 139 5.96 -9.93 1.17
C CYS A 139 5.95 -9.95 -0.36
N LEU A 140 7.10 -9.69 -1.00
CA LEU A 140 7.25 -9.73 -2.45
C LEU A 140 6.97 -11.13 -3.03
N GLU A 141 7.47 -12.18 -2.38
CA GLU A 141 7.26 -13.57 -2.81
C GLU A 141 5.79 -13.99 -2.68
N ASP A 142 5.14 -13.61 -1.59
CA ASP A 142 3.71 -13.89 -1.37
C ASP A 142 2.84 -13.18 -2.42
N ALA A 143 3.09 -11.89 -2.67
CA ALA A 143 2.41 -11.13 -3.72
C ALA A 143 2.68 -11.71 -5.12
N ALA A 144 3.92 -12.06 -5.44
CA ALA A 144 4.28 -12.69 -6.71
C ALA A 144 3.55 -14.02 -6.93
N SER A 145 3.43 -14.84 -5.89
CA SER A 145 2.75 -16.15 -5.96
C SER A 145 1.25 -16.04 -6.29
N LYS A 146 0.66 -14.87 -6.01
CA LYS A 146 -0.76 -14.57 -6.22
C LYS A 146 -1.02 -13.69 -7.45
N GLY A 147 0.04 -13.20 -8.10
CA GLY A 147 -0.09 -12.20 -9.17
C GLY A 147 -0.69 -10.90 -8.65
N GLU A 148 -0.24 -10.42 -7.49
CA GLU A 148 -0.74 -9.20 -6.86
C GLU A 148 0.25 -8.04 -7.02
N ALA A 149 -0.27 -6.84 -7.31
CA ALA A 149 0.47 -5.59 -7.21
C ALA A 149 0.66 -5.20 -5.73
N ILE A 150 1.72 -4.44 -5.44
CA ILE A 150 2.00 -3.93 -4.08
C ILE A 150 1.86 -2.42 -4.06
N THR A 151 1.24 -1.88 -3.01
CA THR A 151 1.24 -0.44 -2.70
C THR A 151 1.59 -0.26 -1.23
N THR A 152 2.49 0.69 -0.96
CA THR A 152 2.96 1.06 0.38
C THR A 152 2.63 2.52 0.66
N PHE A 153 2.37 2.82 1.93
CA PHE A 153 1.97 4.14 2.40
C PHE A 153 2.85 4.51 3.60
N TYR A 154 3.51 5.67 3.55
CA TYR A 154 4.37 6.18 4.61
C TYR A 154 3.96 7.59 5.05
N TYR A 155 4.25 7.90 6.32
CA TYR A 155 3.90 9.15 7.02
C TYR A 155 5.10 9.74 7.73
#